data_AF-A0A369AQA8-F1
#
_entry.id   AF-A0A369AQA8-F1
#
_cell.length_a   1.000
_cell.length_b   1.000
_cell.length_c   1.000
_cell.angle_alpha   90.00
_cell.angle_beta   90.00
_cell.angle_gamma   90.00
#
_symmetry.space_group_name_H-M   'P 1'
#
loop_
_entity.id
_entity.type
_entity.pdbx_description
1 polymer ?
#
loop_
_entity_poly.entity_id
_entity_poly.type
_entity_poly.pdbx_seq_one_letter_code
_entity_poly.pdbx_strand_id
1 'polypeptide(L)'
;MANLTISLEESIIKMARVRAIQEGTSVSAKVREFLAEYALGNDRQSAAATAFIEAARRSQANSEGVRWTRADAHERLDADTATSANTASATSLVTPDTANASSAAVTP
;
A
#
# COMPACT_ATOMS: atom_id res chain seq x y z
N MET A 1 -32.37 10.82 -4.73
CA MET A 1 -32.63 9.63 -5.58
C MET A 1 -32.79 10.12 -7.01
N ALA A 2 -32.12 9.51 -7.98
CA ALA A 2 -32.21 9.88 -9.40
C ALA A 2 -32.76 8.69 -10.19
N ASN A 3 -33.56 8.95 -11.23
CA ASN A 3 -34.11 7.93 -12.12
C ASN A 3 -33.36 7.97 -13.45
N LEU A 4 -32.98 6.80 -13.96
CA LEU A 4 -32.33 6.63 -15.26
C LEU A 4 -33.23 5.79 -16.15
N THR A 5 -33.58 6.33 -17.33
CA THR A 5 -34.30 5.60 -18.38
C THR A 5 -33.33 5.27 -19.50
N ILE A 6 -33.20 3.99 -19.84
CA ILE A 6 -32.34 3.50 -20.91
C ILE A 6 -33.15 2.60 -21.86
N SER A 7 -32.92 2.76 -23.16
CA SER A 7 -33.50 1.88 -24.18
C SER A 7 -32.53 0.73 -24.43
N LEU A 8 -33.02 -0.50 -24.28
CA LEU A 8 -32.27 -1.73 -24.48
C LEU A 8 -33.10 -2.67 -25.35
N GLU A 9 -32.44 -3.60 -26.03
CA GLU A 9 -33.11 -4.66 -26.76
C GLU A 9 -33.92 -5.56 -25.81
N GLU A 10 -35.14 -5.93 -26.19
CA GLU A 10 -36.03 -6.70 -25.32
C GLU A 10 -35.48 -8.10 -25.00
N SER A 11 -34.74 -8.71 -25.93
CA SER A 11 -34.09 -10.01 -25.73
C SER A 11 -33.10 -9.97 -24.56
N ILE A 12 -32.29 -8.91 -24.48
CA ILE A 12 -31.32 -8.67 -23.41
C ILE A 12 -32.03 -8.50 -22.07
N ILE A 13 -33.13 -7.73 -22.03
CA ILE A 13 -33.92 -7.52 -20.80
C ILE A 13 -34.48 -8.86 -20.29
N LYS A 14 -35.00 -9.70 -21.18
CA LYS A 14 -35.54 -11.01 -20.83
C LYS A 14 -34.46 -11.92 -20.24
N MET A 15 -33.31 -12.01 -20.88
CA MET A 15 -32.18 -12.81 -20.39
C MET A 15 -31.65 -12.29 -19.04
N ALA A 16 -31.48 -10.97 -18.91
CA ALA A 16 -31.02 -10.35 -17.67
C ALA A 16 -31.98 -10.60 -16.51
N ARG A 17 -33.30 -10.59 -16.75
CA ARG A 17 -34.30 -10.92 -15.73
C ARG A 17 -34.22 -12.37 -15.28
N VAL A 18 -34.11 -13.32 -16.20
CA VAL A 18 -33.97 -14.75 -15.87
C VAL A 18 -32.75 -14.96 -14.99
N ARG A 19 -31.62 -14.36 -15.37
CA ARG A 19 -30.37 -14.45 -14.60
C ARG A 19 -30.48 -13.80 -13.22
N ALA A 20 -31.08 -12.62 -13.14
CA ALA A 20 -31.26 -11.93 -11.87
C ALA A 20 -32.12 -12.75 -10.89
N ILE A 21 -33.17 -13.42 -11.38
CA ILE A 21 -34.00 -14.31 -10.56
C ILE A 21 -33.19 -15.50 -10.04
N GLN A 22 -32.36 -16.11 -10.88
CA GLN A 22 -31.48 -17.22 -10.47
C GLN A 22 -30.47 -16.79 -9.40
N GLU A 23 -29.97 -15.56 -9.49
CA GLU A 23 -29.03 -14.97 -8.51
C GLU A 23 -29.75 -14.38 -7.27
N GLY A 24 -31.09 -14.45 -7.19
CA GLY A 24 -31.87 -13.89 -6.07
C GLY A 24 -31.86 -12.36 -6.00
N THR A 25 -31.63 -11.69 -7.12
CA THR A 25 -31.50 -10.23 -7.23
C THR A 25 -32.45 -9.65 -8.29
N SER A 26 -32.35 -8.35 -8.57
CA SER A 26 -33.10 -7.68 -9.63
C SER A 26 -32.15 -7.04 -10.64
N VAL A 27 -32.62 -6.90 -11.88
CA VAL A 27 -31.88 -6.20 -12.94
C VAL A 27 -31.54 -4.78 -12.49
N SER A 28 -32.47 -4.07 -11.86
CA SER A 28 -32.26 -2.71 -11.37
C SER A 28 -31.19 -2.64 -10.26
N ALA A 29 -31.08 -3.68 -9.42
CA ALA A 29 -30.02 -3.77 -8.42
C ALA A 29 -28.65 -3.97 -9.08
N LYS A 30 -28.54 -4.89 -10.05
CA LYS A 30 -27.31 -5.13 -10.81
C LYS A 30 -26.87 -3.92 -11.62
N VAL A 31 -27.80 -3.19 -12.26
CA VAL A 31 -27.49 -1.95 -12.98
C VAL A 31 -26.98 -0.87 -12.02
N ARG A 32 -27.58 -0.74 -10.84
CA ARG A 32 -27.12 0.23 -9.84
C ARG A 32 -25.72 -0.11 -9.33
N GLU A 33 -25.46 -1.38 -9.03
CA GLU A 33 -24.14 -1.87 -8.62
C GLU A 33 -23.10 -1.61 -9.72
N PHE A 34 -23.41 -2.00 -10.96
CA PHE A 34 -22.55 -1.77 -12.10
C PHE A 34 -22.25 -0.28 -12.32
N LEU A 35 -23.24 0.60 -12.23
CA LEU A 35 -23.04 2.04 -12.38
C LEU A 35 -22.25 2.64 -11.22
N ALA A 36 -22.42 2.12 -10.00
CA ALA A 36 -21.62 2.53 -8.86
C ALA A 36 -20.16 2.10 -9.06
N GLU A 37 -19.92 0.86 -9.48
CA GLU A 37 -18.59 0.37 -9.83
C GLU A 37 -18.01 1.12 -11.02
N TYR A 38 -18.79 1.47 -12.04
CA TYR A 38 -18.30 2.24 -13.18
C TYR A 38 -17.91 3.67 -12.78
N ALA A 39 -18.70 4.30 -11.92
CA ALA A 39 -18.42 5.66 -11.42
C ALA A 39 -17.25 5.68 -10.43
N LEU A 40 -17.12 4.66 -9.59
CA LEU A 40 -16.04 4.52 -8.59
C LEU A 40 -14.78 3.86 -9.15
N GLY A 41 -14.91 3.15 -10.27
CA GLY A 41 -13.98 2.14 -10.75
C GLY A 41 -13.37 2.50 -12.08
N ASN A 42 -12.75 3.67 -12.12
CA ASN A 42 -11.44 3.80 -12.76
C ASN A 42 -10.34 4.08 -11.72
N ASP A 43 -10.68 4.28 -10.43
CA ASP A 43 -9.72 4.72 -9.43
C ASP A 43 -8.86 3.60 -8.85
N ARG A 44 -9.35 2.37 -8.66
CA ARG A 44 -8.47 1.32 -8.08
C ARG A 44 -7.37 0.87 -9.02
N GLN A 45 -7.68 0.65 -10.29
CA GLN A 45 -6.68 0.24 -11.28
C GLN A 45 -5.76 1.41 -11.65
N SER A 46 -6.29 2.64 -11.77
CA SER A 46 -5.45 3.82 -11.99
C SER A 46 -4.65 4.20 -10.74
N ALA A 47 -5.17 4.04 -9.53
CA ALA A 47 -4.42 4.28 -8.29
C ALA A 47 -3.36 3.22 -8.07
N ALA A 48 -3.62 1.94 -8.37
CA ALA A 48 -2.58 0.91 -8.34
C ALA A 48 -1.48 1.20 -9.38
N ALA A 49 -1.85 1.60 -10.60
CA ALA A 49 -0.89 2.01 -11.62
C ALA A 49 -0.10 3.27 -11.20
N THR A 50 -0.77 4.26 -10.61
CA THR A 50 -0.14 5.50 -10.14
C THR A 50 0.79 5.24 -8.96
N ALA A 51 0.34 4.46 -7.97
CA ALA A 51 1.15 4.04 -6.84
C ALA A 51 2.38 3.24 -7.29
N PHE A 52 2.24 2.38 -8.30
CA PHE A 52 3.35 1.67 -8.92
C PHE A 52 4.35 2.61 -9.61
N ILE A 53 3.87 3.57 -10.40
CA ILE A 53 4.74 4.56 -11.08
C ILE A 53 5.44 5.46 -10.06
N GLU A 54 4.76 5.91 -9.00
CA GLU A 54 5.39 6.69 -7.93
C GLU A 54 6.41 5.87 -7.14
N ALA A 55 6.12 4.60 -6.85
CA ALA A 55 7.09 3.70 -6.22
C ALA A 55 8.32 3.52 -7.12
N ALA A 56 8.13 3.33 -8.43
CA ALA A 56 9.22 3.22 -9.39
C ALA A 56 10.05 4.51 -9.49
N ARG A 57 9.41 5.69 -9.46
CA ARG A 57 10.11 6.99 -9.49
C ARG A 57 10.88 7.28 -8.20
N ARG A 58 10.34 6.91 -7.04
CA ARG A 58 11.04 7.07 -5.75
C ARG A 58 12.14 6.04 -5.55
N SER A 59 12.04 4.90 -6.23
CA SER A 59 13.05 3.86 -6.15
C SER A 59 14.32 4.32 -6.87
N GLN A 60 15.39 4.48 -6.09
CA GLN A 60 16.76 4.53 -6.61
C GLN A 60 17.35 3.13 -6.83
N ALA A 61 16.54 2.07 -6.67
CA ALA A 61 17.00 0.71 -6.88
C ALA A 61 17.44 0.55 -8.34
N ASN A 62 18.72 0.24 -8.51
CA ASN A 62 19.38 0.07 -9.80
C ASN A 62 19.50 1.35 -10.66
N SER A 63 19.77 2.51 -10.03
CA SER A 63 20.06 3.76 -10.75
C SER A 63 21.21 3.64 -11.76
N GLU A 64 22.16 2.73 -11.52
CA GLU A 64 23.35 2.49 -12.34
C GLU A 64 23.14 1.43 -13.46
N GLY A 65 21.93 0.88 -13.62
CA GLY A 65 21.61 -0.07 -14.69
C GLY A 65 22.33 -1.43 -14.60
N VAL A 66 22.79 -1.80 -13.41
CA VAL A 66 23.48 -3.06 -13.15
C VAL A 66 22.52 -4.23 -13.33
N ARG A 67 22.95 -5.25 -14.08
CA ARG A 67 22.20 -6.51 -14.19
C ARG A 67 22.51 -7.35 -12.96
N TRP A 68 21.57 -7.43 -12.03
CA TRP A 68 21.72 -8.27 -10.85
C TRP A 68 21.44 -9.73 -11.18
N THR A 69 22.31 -10.62 -10.72
CA THR A 69 22.00 -12.05 -10.66
C THR A 69 21.29 -12.35 -9.35
N ARG A 70 20.63 -13.52 -9.29
CA ARG A 70 19.91 -13.95 -8.10
C ARG A 70 20.82 -14.05 -6.87
N ALA A 71 22.07 -14.47 -7.05
CA ALA A 71 23.05 -14.58 -5.96
C ALA A 71 23.39 -13.20 -5.37
N ASP A 72 23.65 -12.21 -6.23
CA ASP A 72 23.99 -10.84 -5.81
C ASP A 72 22.86 -10.16 -5.02
N ALA A 73 21.60 -10.46 -5.36
CA ALA A 73 20.44 -9.93 -4.66
C ALA A 73 20.29 -10.52 -3.24
N HIS A 74 20.62 -11.81 -3.06
CA HIS A 74 20.61 -12.45 -1.75
C HIS A 74 21.76 -11.95 -0.87
N GLU A 75 22.97 -11.84 -1.42
CA GLU A 75 24.15 -11.35 -0.68
C GLU A 75 23.96 -9.92 -0.15
N ARG A 76 23.22 -9.07 -0.88
CA ARG A 76 22.90 -7.70 -0.42
C ARG A 76 21.94 -7.68 0.77
N LEU A 77 20.96 -8.59 0.80
CA LEU A 77 20.01 -8.69 1.92
C LEU A 77 20.73 -9.15 3.20
N ASP A 78 21.68 -10.08 3.04
CA ASP A 78 22.52 -10.57 4.14
C ASP A 78 23.48 -9.47 4.64
N ALA A 79 24.00 -8.62 3.75
CA ALA A 79 24.85 -7.48 4.13
C ALA A 79 24.10 -6.33 4.84
N ASP A 80 22.85 -6.06 4.43
CA ASP A 80 22.01 -5.00 5.02
C ASP A 80 21.53 -5.41 6.44
N THR A 81 21.18 -6.68 6.62
CA THR A 81 20.81 -7.24 7.94
C THR A 81 22.02 -7.30 8.89
N ALA A 82 23.23 -7.60 8.40
CA ALA A 82 24.46 -7.55 9.18
C ALA A 82 24.84 -6.11 9.62
N THR A 83 24.62 -5.12 8.75
CA THR A 83 24.87 -3.70 9.06
C THR A 83 23.90 -3.16 10.11
N SER A 84 22.63 -3.56 10.04
CA SER A 84 21.63 -3.16 11.03
C SER A 84 21.84 -3.81 12.41
N ALA A 85 22.38 -5.04 12.47
CA ALA A 85 22.71 -5.71 13.73
C ALA A 85 23.94 -5.12 14.45
N ASN A 86 24.94 -4.65 13.69
CA ASN A 86 26.13 -4.02 14.25
C ASN A 86 25.82 -2.61 14.82
N THR A 87 24.89 -1.88 14.20
CA THR A 87 24.48 -0.54 14.67
C THR A 87 23.67 -0.60 15.98
N ALA A 88 22.84 -1.64 16.17
CA ALA A 88 22.15 -1.87 17.43
C ALA A 88 23.11 -2.23 18.59
N SER A 89 24.23 -2.90 18.29
CA SER A 89 25.23 -3.30 19.29
C SER A 89 26.14 -2.14 19.73
N ALA A 90 26.30 -1.10 18.92
CA ALA A 90 27.11 0.08 19.25
C ALA A 90 26.42 1.09 20.19
N THR A 91 25.09 0.99 20.38
CA THR A 91 24.33 1.92 21.25
C THR A 91 24.39 1.54 22.74
N SER A 92 24.94 0.38 23.10
CA SER A 92 24.97 -0.11 24.50
C SER A 92 26.29 0.17 25.24
N LEU A 93 27.03 1.23 24.89
CA LEU A 93 28.25 1.67 25.58
C LEU A 93 28.30 3.20 25.72
N VAL A 94 27.24 3.78 26.30
CA VAL A 94 27.33 5.09 26.97
C VAL A 94 26.73 4.91 28.36
N THR A 95 27.58 4.59 29.32
CA THR A 95 27.29 4.76 30.75
C THR A 95 27.11 6.25 31.06
N PRO A 96 26.00 6.68 31.68
CA PRO A 96 25.94 8.01 32.27
C PRO A 96 26.86 8.05 33.49
N ASP A 97 27.84 8.96 33.43
CA ASP A 97 28.69 9.37 34.54
C ASP A 97 27.82 9.93 35.68
N THR A 98 27.59 9.11 36.72
CA THR A 98 26.98 9.56 37.97
C THR A 98 28.05 9.96 38.97
N ALA A 99 28.26 11.26 39.15
CA ALA A 99 28.68 11.85 40.42
C ALA A 99 28.40 13.37 40.46
N ASN A 100 27.17 13.72 40.86
CA ASN A 100 26.84 15.06 41.36
C ASN A 100 26.37 14.97 42.82
N ALA A 101 26.76 15.98 43.59
CA ALA A 101 26.27 16.44 44.89
C ALA A 101 26.87 15.83 46.17
N SER A 102 27.80 16.57 46.80
CA SER A 102 27.54 17.25 48.09
C SER A 102 28.82 17.89 48.66
N SER A 103 28.86 19.22 48.75
CA SER A 103 29.41 19.87 49.94
C SER A 103 28.82 21.26 50.11
N ALA A 104 28.31 21.48 51.33
CA ALA A 104 27.43 22.54 51.73
C ALA A 104 28.16 23.84 52.09
N ALA A 105 27.40 24.93 52.06
CA ALA A 105 27.75 26.24 52.60
C ALA A 105 28.05 26.20 54.11
N VAL A 106 29.07 26.95 54.57
CA VAL A 106 29.16 27.54 55.91
C VAL A 106 30.01 28.83 55.84
N THR A 107 29.36 29.96 56.12
CA THR A 107 29.91 31.28 56.50
C THR A 107 30.39 31.26 57.98
N PRO A 108 31.13 32.24 58.54
CA PRO A 108 30.86 33.69 58.51
C PRO A 108 31.96 34.56 57.89
#